data_AF-A0A428U9K7-F1
#
_entry.id   AF-A0A428U9K7-F1
#
_cell.length_a   1.000
_cell.length_b   1.000
_cell.length_c   1.000
_cell.angle_alpha   90.00
_cell.angle_beta   90.00
_cell.angle_gamma   90.00
#
_symmetry.space_group_name_H-M   'P 1'
#
loop_
_entity.id
_entity.type
_entity.pdbx_description
1 polymer ?
#
loop_
_entity_poly.entity_id
_entity_poly.type
_entity_poly.pdbx_seq_one_letter_code
_entity_poly.pdbx_strand_id
1 'polypeptide(L)'
;MKPNFLLPVLAAAGIDALPLSSTTAPDESTFGMCFSNSECSGSTPICYDYTSTCVGCVVSGNCGGLTPICDTDTLTCVACISSDDCPGLNDLCDPISMRCVGCISNAECSGSTPVCDLDSRVCVAGDINSTEEPLDELTEEPVDETPEQLMDEPLEEPEDDDLELPLGEPHPILDDTDTGSDVSLPTSDGDLPSPDRPLTPDL
;
A
#
# COMPACT_ATOMS: atom_id res chain seq x y z
N MET A 1 31.43 -16.46 60.78
CA MET A 1 32.42 -17.16 59.92
C MET A 1 32.32 -16.59 58.51
N LYS A 2 33.36 -15.87 58.07
CA LYS A 2 33.54 -15.37 56.68
C LYS A 2 34.52 -16.32 55.98
N PRO A 3 34.26 -16.82 54.77
CA PRO A 3 35.32 -17.39 53.96
C PRO A 3 35.98 -16.25 53.17
N ASN A 4 37.23 -16.02 53.55
CA ASN A 4 38.21 -15.16 52.92
C ASN A 4 38.89 -16.03 51.86
N PHE A 5 38.73 -15.72 50.57
CA PHE A 5 39.47 -16.40 49.51
C PHE A 5 40.24 -15.37 48.68
N LEU A 6 41.54 -15.45 48.85
CA LEU A 6 42.62 -14.72 48.20
C LEU A 6 42.63 -15.04 46.69
N LEU A 7 42.59 -14.00 45.87
CA LEU A 7 42.86 -14.06 44.43
C LEU A 7 44.37 -14.17 44.17
N PRO A 8 44.84 -15.01 43.23
CA PRO A 8 46.09 -14.74 42.54
C PRO A 8 45.82 -13.84 41.34
N VAL A 9 46.46 -12.67 41.35
CA VAL A 9 46.62 -11.80 40.18
C VAL A 9 47.59 -12.51 39.23
N LEU A 10 47.08 -13.03 38.12
CA LEU A 10 47.91 -13.42 36.99
C LEU A 10 47.53 -12.53 35.80
N ALA A 11 48.38 -11.54 35.55
CA ALA A 11 48.38 -10.78 34.31
C ALA A 11 48.72 -11.73 33.16
N ALA A 12 47.81 -11.84 32.19
CA ALA A 12 48.10 -12.35 30.87
C ALA A 12 47.61 -11.31 29.87
N ALA A 13 48.57 -10.72 29.15
CA ALA A 13 48.31 -10.02 27.91
C ALA A 13 47.92 -11.05 26.85
N GLY A 14 46.81 -10.81 26.15
CA GLY A 14 46.33 -11.68 25.08
C GLY A 14 44.94 -11.22 24.66
N ILE A 15 44.83 -10.86 23.39
CA ILE A 15 43.62 -10.44 22.68
C ILE A 15 42.47 -11.46 22.79
N ASP A 16 41.24 -11.01 22.49
CA ASP A 16 39.96 -11.74 22.47
C ASP A 16 39.12 -11.76 23.76
N ALA A 17 38.60 -10.60 24.13
CA ALA A 17 37.23 -10.47 24.63
C ALA A 17 36.76 -9.04 24.40
N LEU A 18 36.17 -8.79 23.23
CA LEU A 18 35.27 -7.66 23.08
C LEU A 18 34.25 -7.75 24.23
N PRO A 19 33.92 -6.64 24.92
CA PRO A 19 32.83 -6.67 25.86
C PRO A 19 31.61 -7.11 25.07
N LEU A 20 31.04 -8.27 25.41
CA LEU A 20 29.62 -8.51 25.18
C LEU A 20 28.92 -7.45 26.03
N SER A 21 28.82 -6.25 25.47
CA SER A 21 27.95 -5.19 25.92
C SER A 21 26.59 -5.84 26.01
N SER A 22 26.21 -6.11 27.25
CA SER A 22 24.82 -6.26 27.65
C SER A 22 24.13 -4.95 27.30
N THR A 23 23.78 -4.80 26.03
CA THR A 23 22.78 -3.84 25.58
C THR A 23 21.47 -4.60 25.58
N THR A 24 20.72 -4.43 26.65
CA THR A 24 19.27 -4.58 26.62
C THR A 24 18.71 -3.44 25.75
N ALA A 25 18.68 -3.66 24.44
CA ALA A 25 17.80 -2.97 23.51
C ALA A 25 17.57 -3.92 22.34
N PRO A 26 16.35 -4.42 22.10
CA PRO A 26 16.02 -5.05 20.83
C PRO A 26 15.78 -3.91 19.83
N ASP A 27 16.82 -3.16 19.50
CA ASP A 27 16.80 -2.15 18.43
C ASP A 27 17.71 -2.60 17.28
N GLU A 28 17.93 -3.92 17.16
CA GLU A 28 18.58 -4.53 16.02
C GLU A 28 17.65 -5.54 15.35
N SER A 29 16.55 -5.03 14.79
CA SER A 29 15.94 -5.66 13.62
C SER A 29 16.92 -5.49 12.44
N THR A 30 18.06 -6.17 12.50
CA THR A 30 19.13 -6.09 11.48
C THR A 30 18.80 -6.87 10.21
N PHE A 31 17.64 -7.51 10.22
CA PHE A 31 16.94 -8.03 9.07
C PHE A 31 15.49 -7.67 9.39
N GLY A 32 14.79 -6.91 8.55
CA GLY A 32 13.46 -6.32 8.83
C GLY A 32 12.32 -7.33 9.02
N MET A 33 12.61 -8.46 9.65
CA MET A 33 11.71 -9.52 10.04
C MET A 33 11.37 -9.43 11.52
N CYS A 34 10.21 -9.97 11.86
CA CYS A 34 9.71 -10.16 13.22
C CYS A 34 9.37 -11.64 13.43
N PHE A 35 9.42 -12.06 14.69
CA PHE A 35 8.97 -13.36 15.20
C PHE A 35 7.89 -13.22 16.27
N SER A 36 7.64 -12.00 16.73
CA SER A 36 6.58 -11.67 17.68
C SER A 36 6.15 -10.20 17.56
N ASN A 37 4.93 -9.89 18.01
CA ASN A 37 4.44 -8.50 18.05
C ASN A 37 5.31 -7.58 18.93
N SER A 38 6.12 -8.12 19.84
CA SER A 38 6.99 -7.31 20.73
C SER A 38 8.17 -6.66 20.00
N GLU A 39 8.51 -7.16 18.82
CA GLU A 39 9.55 -6.61 17.94
C GLU A 39 8.97 -5.56 16.97
N CYS A 40 7.65 -5.38 16.98
CA CYS A 40 6.91 -4.47 16.15
C CYS A 40 6.47 -3.24 16.97
N SER A 41 6.37 -2.07 16.35
CA SER A 41 6.12 -0.80 17.06
C SER A 41 5.52 0.26 16.14
N GLY A 42 4.98 1.33 16.73
CA GLY A 42 4.40 2.44 15.97
C GLY A 42 3.15 2.02 15.20
N SER A 43 3.08 2.39 13.92
CA SER A 43 1.92 2.14 13.05
C SER A 43 1.82 0.70 12.53
N THR A 44 2.82 -0.14 12.80
CA THR A 44 2.86 -1.55 12.40
C THR A 44 3.10 -2.47 13.60
N PRO A 45 2.17 -2.59 14.56
CA PRO A 45 2.39 -3.30 15.81
C PRO A 45 2.25 -4.83 15.74
N ILE A 46 1.84 -5.39 14.59
CA ILE A 46 1.54 -6.82 14.45
C ILE A 46 2.62 -7.49 13.63
N CYS A 47 3.16 -8.60 14.13
CA CYS A 47 4.02 -9.46 13.34
C CYS A 47 3.18 -10.40 12.48
N TYR A 48 3.30 -10.30 11.16
CA TYR A 48 2.60 -11.19 10.24
C TYR A 48 3.45 -12.43 9.96
N ASP A 49 3.08 -13.55 10.58
CA ASP A 49 3.86 -14.79 10.56
C ASP A 49 4.19 -15.31 9.14
N TYR A 50 3.31 -15.06 8.16
CA TYR A 50 3.47 -15.57 6.79
C TYR A 50 4.67 -14.94 6.06
N THR A 51 4.87 -13.63 6.23
CA THR A 51 5.98 -12.88 5.62
C THR A 51 7.07 -12.54 6.63
N SER A 52 6.83 -12.81 7.92
CA SER A 52 7.64 -12.37 9.05
C SER A 52 7.85 -10.85 9.04
N THR A 53 6.87 -10.04 8.62
CA THR A 53 7.00 -8.57 8.57
C THR A 53 6.04 -7.88 9.55
N CYS A 54 6.45 -6.74 10.11
CA CYS A 54 5.58 -5.91 10.92
C CYS A 54 4.53 -5.20 10.03
N VAL A 55 3.25 -5.38 10.34
CA VAL A 55 2.10 -4.82 9.62
C VAL A 55 1.15 -4.09 10.57
N GLY A 56 0.23 -3.31 10.03
CA GLY A 56 -0.76 -2.57 10.82
C GLY A 56 -1.74 -3.51 11.51
N CYS A 57 -2.20 -4.53 10.79
CA CYS A 57 -3.19 -5.49 11.28
C CYS A 57 -3.23 -6.76 10.43
N VAL A 58 -3.83 -7.81 10.98
CA VAL A 58 -4.25 -9.01 10.23
C VAL A 58 -5.74 -9.31 10.43
N VAL A 59 -6.35 -8.70 11.44
CA VAL A 59 -7.79 -8.75 11.73
C VAL A 59 -8.25 -7.41 12.29
N SER A 60 -9.53 -7.05 12.12
CA SER A 60 -10.07 -5.77 12.61
C SER A 60 -9.93 -5.58 14.13
N GLY A 61 -9.83 -6.67 14.90
CA GLY A 61 -9.54 -6.59 16.35
C GLY A 61 -8.15 -6.04 16.70
N ASN A 62 -7.22 -5.92 15.74
CA ASN A 62 -5.94 -5.23 15.93
C ASN A 62 -6.06 -3.71 15.80
N CYS A 63 -7.17 -3.26 15.22
CA CYS A 63 -7.43 -1.88 14.86
C CYS A 63 -8.31 -1.18 15.91
N GLY A 64 -8.36 0.15 15.88
CA GLY A 64 -9.11 0.92 16.87
C GLY A 64 -9.12 2.42 16.59
N GLY A 65 -9.80 3.17 17.45
CA GLY A 65 -9.94 4.62 17.27
C GLY A 65 -10.71 4.97 16.00
N LEU A 66 -10.12 5.81 15.15
CA LEU A 66 -10.74 6.28 13.89
C LEU A 66 -10.55 5.32 12.71
N THR A 67 -9.75 4.27 12.88
CA THR A 67 -9.51 3.24 11.86
C THR A 67 -9.80 1.86 12.44
N PRO A 68 -11.07 1.47 12.61
CA PRO A 68 -11.43 0.24 13.33
C PRO A 68 -11.38 -1.03 12.47
N ILE A 69 -11.18 -0.93 11.15
CA ILE A 69 -11.26 -2.06 10.23
C ILE A 69 -9.87 -2.41 9.72
N CYS A 70 -9.57 -3.70 9.61
CA CYS A 70 -8.36 -4.16 8.95
C CYS A 70 -8.63 -4.45 7.48
N ASP A 71 -7.99 -3.71 6.58
CA ASP A 71 -7.89 -4.09 5.18
C ASP A 71 -6.86 -5.21 5.06
N THR A 72 -7.34 -6.42 4.76
CA THR A 72 -6.50 -7.62 4.67
C THR A 72 -5.67 -7.70 3.39
N ASP A 73 -6.00 -6.90 2.37
CA ASP A 73 -5.22 -6.85 1.12
C ASP A 73 -3.96 -6.00 1.32
N THR A 74 -4.08 -4.90 2.09
CA THR A 74 -2.95 -4.01 2.38
C THR A 74 -2.33 -4.22 3.77
N LEU A 75 -2.97 -4.98 4.65
CA LEU A 75 -2.59 -5.22 6.04
C LEU A 75 -2.49 -3.94 6.88
N THR A 76 -3.39 -2.98 6.60
CA THR A 76 -3.46 -1.68 7.28
C THR A 76 -4.83 -1.42 7.91
N CYS A 77 -4.82 -0.66 9.01
CA CYS A 77 -6.07 -0.24 9.64
C CYS A 77 -6.65 0.97 8.88
N VAL A 78 -7.89 0.81 8.41
CA VAL A 78 -8.65 1.82 7.66
C VAL A 78 -9.93 2.20 8.40
N ALA A 79 -10.55 3.32 8.01
CA ALA A 79 -11.81 3.75 8.60
C ALA A 79 -13.00 2.93 8.08
N CYS A 80 -12.94 2.54 6.80
CA CYS A 80 -13.99 1.83 6.09
C CYS A 80 -13.40 1.04 4.91
N ILE A 81 -14.13 0.00 4.47
CA ILE A 81 -13.90 -0.69 3.18
C ILE A 81 -15.12 -0.48 2.27
N SER A 82 -16.29 -0.30 2.88
CA SER A 82 -17.57 -0.06 2.25
C SER A 82 -18.30 1.09 2.96
N SER A 83 -19.26 1.73 2.29
CA SER A 83 -20.03 2.82 2.91
C SER A 83 -20.85 2.37 4.12
N ASP A 84 -21.17 1.08 4.25
CA ASP A 84 -21.88 0.52 5.41
C ASP A 84 -21.03 0.54 6.69
N ASP A 85 -19.71 0.66 6.57
CA ASP A 85 -18.79 0.77 7.70
C ASP A 85 -18.81 2.16 8.34
N CYS A 86 -19.35 3.16 7.64
CA CYS A 86 -19.32 4.55 8.08
C CYS A 86 -20.46 4.86 9.06
N PRO A 87 -20.16 5.50 10.21
CA PRO A 87 -21.16 5.72 11.26
C PRO A 87 -22.12 6.88 10.97
N GLY A 88 -21.75 7.81 10.07
CA GLY A 88 -22.57 8.97 9.73
C GLY A 88 -23.72 8.62 8.78
N LEU A 89 -24.87 9.28 8.98
CA LEU A 89 -25.99 9.16 8.05
C LEU A 89 -25.60 9.80 6.71
N ASN A 90 -25.52 8.96 5.68
CA ASN A 90 -25.07 9.30 4.31
C ASN A 90 -23.56 9.49 4.13
N ASP A 91 -22.73 9.06 5.09
CA ASP A 91 -21.30 8.98 4.85
C ASP A 91 -20.99 7.86 3.85
N LEU A 92 -19.99 8.11 3.01
CA LEU A 92 -19.51 7.18 1.99
C LEU A 92 -18.09 6.77 2.34
N CYS A 93 -17.72 5.54 2.01
CA CYS A 93 -16.32 5.18 2.02
C CYS A 93 -15.64 5.68 0.75
N ASP A 94 -14.69 6.60 0.89
CA ASP A 94 -13.84 7.00 -0.22
C ASP A 94 -12.89 5.85 -0.59
N PRO A 95 -13.00 5.24 -1.79
CA PRO A 95 -12.20 4.09 -2.16
C PRO A 95 -10.71 4.40 -2.35
N ILE A 96 -10.33 5.69 -2.41
CA ILE A 96 -8.92 6.10 -2.55
C ILE A 96 -8.28 6.29 -1.18
N SER A 97 -8.94 7.04 -0.30
CA SER A 97 -8.38 7.37 1.01
C SER A 97 -8.77 6.40 2.13
N MET A 98 -9.72 5.49 1.87
CA MET A 98 -10.29 4.51 2.81
C MET A 98 -10.81 5.19 4.10
N ARG A 99 -11.40 6.38 3.91
CA ARG A 99 -11.98 7.25 4.94
C ARG A 99 -13.45 7.48 4.68
N CYS A 100 -14.21 7.61 5.76
CA CYS A 100 -15.59 8.06 5.70
C CYS A 100 -15.63 9.55 5.34
N VAL A 101 -16.37 9.86 4.28
CA VAL A 101 -16.52 11.19 3.70
C VAL A 101 -18.00 11.52 3.50
N GLY A 102 -18.36 12.81 3.46
CA GLY A 102 -19.74 13.22 3.23
C GLY A 102 -20.17 13.13 1.75
N CYS A 103 -19.22 13.18 0.82
CA CYS A 103 -19.47 13.09 -0.61
C CYS A 103 -18.20 12.72 -1.39
N ILE A 104 -18.38 12.11 -2.56
CA ILE A 104 -17.28 11.83 -3.51
C ILE A 104 -17.46 12.65 -4.79
N SER A 105 -18.71 13.01 -5.09
CA SER A 105 -19.14 13.83 -6.22
C SER A 105 -20.38 14.65 -5.85
N ASN A 106 -20.80 15.54 -6.75
CA ASN A 106 -22.04 16.31 -6.56
C ASN A 106 -23.30 15.42 -6.51
N ALA A 107 -23.23 14.16 -6.98
CA ALA A 107 -24.40 13.28 -7.03
C ALA A 107 -24.90 12.86 -5.64
N GLU A 108 -24.03 12.88 -4.63
CA GLU A 108 -24.39 12.54 -3.25
C GLU A 108 -24.83 13.77 -2.43
N CYS A 109 -24.67 14.96 -2.99
CA CYS A 109 -25.06 16.22 -2.38
C CYS A 109 -26.44 16.67 -2.87
N SER A 110 -27.26 17.23 -1.98
CA SER A 110 -28.62 17.65 -2.32
C SER A 110 -29.14 18.79 -1.43
N GLY A 111 -30.29 19.37 -1.81
CA GLY A 111 -30.93 20.43 -1.04
C GLY A 111 -30.12 21.74 -1.06
N SER A 112 -29.89 22.31 0.12
CA SER A 112 -29.17 23.60 0.26
C SER A 112 -27.65 23.49 0.12
N THR A 113 -27.11 22.26 0.05
CA THR A 113 -25.69 21.98 -0.15
C THR A 113 -25.52 20.99 -1.31
N PRO A 114 -25.71 21.42 -2.57
CA PRO A 114 -25.71 20.51 -3.72
C PRO A 114 -24.32 20.26 -4.33
N VAL A 115 -23.27 20.93 -3.85
CA VAL A 115 -21.91 20.81 -4.39
C VAL A 115 -21.05 20.01 -3.42
N CYS A 116 -20.28 19.05 -3.91
CA CYS A 116 -19.25 18.37 -3.15
C CYS A 116 -17.94 19.13 -3.27
N ASP A 117 -17.44 19.63 -2.13
CA ASP A 117 -16.09 20.16 -2.05
C ASP A 117 -15.10 18.99 -2.00
N LEU A 118 -14.30 18.81 -3.05
CA LEU A 118 -13.42 17.64 -3.20
C LEU A 118 -12.20 17.69 -2.27
N ASP A 119 -11.80 18.87 -1.79
CA ASP A 119 -10.68 19.03 -0.86
C ASP A 119 -11.08 18.62 0.57
N SER A 120 -12.23 19.10 1.02
CA SER A 120 -12.75 18.84 2.37
C SER A 120 -13.65 17.61 2.44
N ARG A 121 -14.12 17.10 1.29
CA ARG A 121 -15.01 15.94 1.16
C ARG A 121 -16.36 16.11 1.87
N VAL A 122 -16.91 17.33 1.81
CA VAL A 122 -18.15 17.74 2.46
C VAL A 122 -19.07 18.44 1.46
N CYS A 123 -20.39 18.21 1.58
CA CYS A 123 -21.37 18.95 0.79
C CYS A 123 -21.49 20.39 1.27
N VAL A 124 -21.32 21.33 0.35
CA VAL A 124 -21.39 22.79 0.58
C VAL A 124 -22.43 23.45 -0.33
N ALA A 125 -22.83 24.67 0.02
CA ALA A 125 -23.70 25.48 -0.83
C ALA A 125 -22.92 25.93 -2.07
N GLY A 126 -23.54 25.87 -3.25
CA GLY A 126 -22.93 26.32 -4.51
C GLY A 126 -23.78 25.97 -5.72
N ASP A 127 -23.35 26.43 -6.89
CA ASP A 127 -24.00 26.15 -8.16
C ASP A 127 -23.32 24.96 -8.85
N ILE A 128 -24.05 23.86 -9.03
CA ILE A 128 -23.57 22.65 -9.74
C ILE A 128 -23.25 22.88 -11.23
N ASN A 129 -23.57 24.08 -11.74
CA ASN A 129 -23.38 24.49 -13.13
C ASN A 129 -22.16 25.38 -13.33
N SER A 130 -21.41 25.68 -12.26
CA SER A 130 -20.08 26.25 -12.39
C SER A 130 -19.09 25.11 -12.66
N THR A 131 -19.07 24.64 -13.90
CA THR A 131 -17.83 24.08 -14.46
C THR A 131 -16.83 25.23 -14.37
N GLU A 132 -16.02 25.20 -13.32
CA GLU A 132 -14.64 25.65 -13.28
C GLU A 132 -14.25 26.44 -14.54
N GLU A 133 -14.47 27.76 -14.54
CA GLU A 133 -13.60 28.59 -15.37
C GLU A 133 -12.24 28.50 -14.68
N PRO A 134 -11.22 27.88 -15.30
CA PRO A 134 -9.90 27.83 -14.71
C PRO A 134 -9.45 29.27 -14.46
N LEU A 135 -8.94 29.53 -13.26
CA LEU A 135 -8.18 30.73 -12.90
C LEU A 135 -6.82 30.75 -13.64
N ASP A 136 -6.80 30.46 -14.94
CA ASP A 136 -5.68 30.68 -15.85
C ASP A 136 -6.06 31.80 -16.82
N GLU A 137 -6.40 32.97 -16.28
CA GLU A 137 -6.03 34.22 -16.93
C GLU A 137 -4.61 34.56 -16.47
N LEU A 138 -3.65 33.69 -16.83
CA LEU A 138 -2.27 34.13 -16.96
C LEU A 138 -2.25 35.03 -18.19
N THR A 139 -2.33 36.33 -17.94
CA THR A 139 -1.99 37.37 -18.90
C THR A 139 -0.73 36.96 -19.64
N GLU A 140 -0.85 36.74 -20.95
CA GLU A 140 0.30 36.57 -21.83
C GLU A 140 1.14 37.83 -21.75
N GLU A 141 2.27 37.75 -21.03
CA GLU A 141 3.31 38.76 -21.15
C GLU A 141 3.87 38.64 -22.58
N PRO A 142 3.94 39.74 -23.35
CA PRO A 142 4.41 39.67 -24.73
C PRO A 142 5.85 39.19 -24.76
N VAL A 143 6.09 38.09 -25.48
CA VAL A 143 7.43 37.60 -25.81
C VAL A 143 8.10 38.68 -26.67
N ASP A 144 8.96 39.47 -26.03
CA ASP A 144 9.83 40.42 -26.71
C ASP A 144 10.87 39.61 -27.50
N GLU A 145 10.63 39.52 -28.79
CA GLU A 145 11.52 38.91 -29.76
C GLU A 145 12.73 39.83 -29.97
N THR A 146 13.80 39.62 -29.20
CA THR A 146 15.14 40.13 -29.55
C THR A 146 15.96 39.02 -30.19
N PRO A 147 16.24 39.09 -31.52
CA PRO A 147 17.15 38.16 -32.17
C PRO A 147 18.62 38.59 -32.03
N GLU A 148 19.48 37.58 -32.10
CA GLU A 148 20.94 37.59 -32.32
C GLU A 148 21.82 37.78 -31.07
N GLN A 149 22.58 36.74 -30.71
CA GLN A 149 23.90 36.56 -31.33
C GLN A 149 24.53 35.19 -31.03
N LEU A 150 25.03 34.61 -32.13
CA LEU A 150 25.98 33.52 -32.24
C LEU A 150 27.15 33.66 -31.26
N MET A 151 27.42 32.58 -30.53
CA MET A 151 28.79 32.15 -30.31
C MET A 151 28.85 30.63 -30.46
N ASP A 152 29.38 30.23 -31.61
CA ASP A 152 29.88 28.89 -31.87
C ASP A 152 30.98 28.56 -30.84
N GLU A 153 30.78 27.54 -30.01
CA GLU A 153 31.88 26.82 -29.38
C GLU A 153 31.97 25.41 -29.99
N PRO A 154 33.17 24.98 -30.45
CA PRO A 154 33.36 23.67 -31.01
C PRO A 154 33.46 22.66 -29.87
N LEU A 155 32.44 21.83 -29.70
CA LEU A 155 32.56 20.63 -28.87
C LEU A 155 33.43 19.62 -29.61
N GLU A 156 34.60 19.36 -29.04
CA GLU A 156 35.47 18.25 -29.39
C GLU A 156 34.69 16.93 -29.31
N GLU A 157 34.70 16.17 -30.41
CA GLU A 157 34.21 14.80 -30.47
C GLU A 157 35.26 13.87 -29.85
N PRO A 158 34.94 13.06 -28.81
CA PRO A 158 35.71 11.87 -28.54
C PRO A 158 35.22 10.74 -29.44
N GLU A 159 36.18 10.23 -30.20
CA GLU A 159 36.15 9.09 -31.10
C GLU A 159 35.78 7.81 -30.34
N ASP A 160 34.90 7.02 -30.97
CA ASP A 160 34.81 5.54 -31.00
C ASP A 160 35.17 4.73 -29.74
N ASP A 161 34.15 4.10 -29.15
CA ASP A 161 34.32 2.75 -28.57
C ASP A 161 33.08 1.90 -28.93
N ASP A 162 33.22 1.19 -30.05
CA ASP A 162 32.36 0.10 -30.50
C ASP A 162 32.26 -0.99 -29.41
N LEU A 163 31.18 -0.97 -28.63
CA LEU A 163 30.71 -2.18 -27.94
C LEU A 163 29.63 -2.84 -28.80
N GLU A 164 30.10 -3.63 -29.77
CA GLU A 164 29.31 -4.71 -30.38
C GLU A 164 28.73 -5.60 -29.26
N LEU A 165 27.45 -5.40 -28.95
CA LEU A 165 26.65 -6.40 -28.27
C LEU A 165 26.25 -7.44 -29.34
N PRO A 166 26.71 -8.70 -29.26
CA PRO A 166 26.20 -9.73 -30.14
C PRO A 166 24.72 -9.93 -29.83
N LEU A 167 23.88 -9.64 -30.84
CA LEU A 167 22.49 -10.05 -30.86
C LEU A 167 22.45 -11.56 -30.65
N GLY A 168 21.99 -11.97 -29.47
CA GLY A 168 21.71 -13.37 -29.17
C GLY A 168 20.76 -13.93 -30.23
N GLU A 169 21.19 -15.02 -30.85
CA GLU A 169 20.37 -15.82 -31.76
C GLU A 169 18.98 -16.11 -31.16
N PRO A 170 17.92 -16.11 -31.98
CA PRO A 170 16.61 -16.53 -31.54
C PRO A 170 16.66 -18.01 -31.14
N HIS A 171 16.32 -18.29 -29.89
CA HIS A 171 16.08 -19.63 -29.38
C HIS A 171 15.08 -20.37 -30.30
N PRO A 172 15.33 -21.64 -30.66
CA PRO A 172 14.33 -22.45 -31.35
C PRO A 172 13.15 -22.67 -30.40
N ILE A 173 11.97 -22.24 -30.85
CA ILE A 173 10.69 -22.58 -30.27
C ILE A 173 10.54 -24.09 -30.43
N LEU A 174 10.67 -24.84 -29.34
CA LEU A 174 10.14 -26.19 -29.27
C LEU A 174 8.61 -26.03 -29.18
N ASP A 175 7.96 -25.98 -30.34
CA ASP A 175 6.53 -26.25 -30.43
C ASP A 175 6.39 -27.75 -30.22
N ASP A 176 6.14 -28.14 -28.97
CA ASP A 176 5.73 -29.47 -28.61
C ASP A 176 4.48 -29.80 -29.41
N THR A 177 4.64 -30.63 -30.45
CA THR A 177 3.53 -31.34 -31.07
C THR A 177 2.96 -32.31 -30.04
N ASP A 178 2.13 -31.83 -29.12
CA ASP A 178 1.20 -32.67 -28.39
C ASP A 178 0.03 -33.00 -29.31
N THR A 179 0.25 -34.09 -30.03
CA THR A 179 -0.77 -34.99 -30.53
C THR A 179 -2.00 -35.04 -29.63
N GLY A 180 -3.15 -34.81 -30.25
CA GLY A 180 -4.43 -34.71 -29.58
C GLY A 180 -4.77 -35.86 -28.64
N SER A 181 -5.50 -35.51 -27.60
CA SER A 181 -6.42 -36.40 -26.90
C SER A 181 -7.68 -35.61 -26.58
N ASP A 182 -8.64 -35.82 -27.48
CA ASP A 182 -10.08 -35.83 -27.30
C ASP A 182 -10.68 -35.08 -26.11
N VAL A 183 -11.27 -33.93 -26.45
CA VAL A 183 -12.41 -33.33 -25.78
C VAL A 183 -13.50 -34.39 -25.58
N SER A 184 -13.70 -34.81 -24.33
CA SER A 184 -14.96 -35.38 -23.86
C SER A 184 -15.65 -34.34 -22.99
N LEU A 185 -16.55 -33.58 -23.61
CA LEU A 185 -17.65 -32.92 -22.92
C LEU A 185 -18.59 -34.01 -22.36
N PRO A 186 -19.03 -33.91 -21.10
CA PRO A 186 -20.39 -34.28 -20.76
C PRO A 186 -21.23 -33.02 -20.63
N THR A 187 -22.31 -33.06 -21.39
CA THR A 187 -23.42 -32.12 -21.45
C THR A 187 -23.97 -31.78 -20.06
N SER A 188 -24.24 -30.48 -19.88
CA SER A 188 -25.19 -29.93 -18.92
C SER A 188 -26.50 -30.72 -18.93
N ASP A 189 -26.87 -31.30 -17.79
CA ASP A 189 -28.28 -31.51 -17.44
C ASP A 189 -28.44 -31.23 -15.94
N GLY A 190 -29.48 -30.48 -15.61
CA GLY A 190 -29.60 -29.72 -14.38
C GLY A 190 -29.97 -30.56 -13.16
N ASP A 191 -29.60 -30.05 -11.99
CA ASP A 191 -30.36 -30.28 -10.76
C ASP A 191 -30.16 -29.10 -9.81
N LEU A 192 -31.07 -28.12 -9.90
CA LEU A 192 -31.32 -27.14 -8.85
C LEU A 192 -32.39 -27.75 -7.94
N PRO A 193 -32.12 -28.04 -6.65
CA PRO A 193 -33.20 -28.35 -5.73
C PRO A 193 -34.05 -27.09 -5.48
N SER A 194 -35.35 -27.21 -5.75
CA SER A 194 -36.34 -26.18 -5.42
C SER A 194 -36.44 -26.01 -3.89
N PRO A 195 -36.71 -24.80 -3.38
CA PRO A 195 -37.02 -24.59 -1.97
C PRO A 195 -38.45 -25.06 -1.68
N ASP A 196 -38.59 -26.16 -0.95
CA ASP A 196 -39.84 -26.54 -0.30
C ASP A 196 -40.21 -25.51 0.78
N ARG A 197 -41.14 -24.63 0.40
CA ARG A 197 -42.35 -24.18 1.07
C ARG A 197 -42.37 -24.08 2.64
N PRO A 198 -42.88 -22.97 3.19
CA PRO A 198 -42.93 -22.71 4.64
C PRO A 198 -43.95 -23.60 5.36
N LEU A 199 -43.54 -24.16 6.50
CA LEU A 199 -44.45 -24.67 7.52
C LEU A 199 -44.89 -23.52 8.43
N THR A 200 -46.20 -23.41 8.57
CA THR A 200 -46.98 -22.49 9.39
C THR A 200 -46.65 -22.54 10.88
N PRO A 201 -47.05 -21.50 11.66
CA PRO A 201 -46.90 -21.50 13.11
C PRO A 201 -48.03 -22.30 13.77
N ASP A 202 -47.72 -23.09 14.80
CA ASP A 202 -48.71 -23.63 15.73
C ASP A 202 -48.24 -23.34 17.17
N LEU A 203 -49.07 -22.52 17.84
CA LEU A 203 -49.21 -22.21 19.28
C LEU A 203 -47.97 -21.87 20.14
#